data_AF-A0A401PVI8-F1
#
_entry.id   AF-A0A401PVI8-F1
#
_cell.length_a   1.000
_cell.length_b   1.000
_cell.length_c   1.000
_cell.angle_alpha   90.00
_cell.angle_beta   90.00
_cell.angle_gamma   90.00
#
_symmetry.space_group_name_H-M   'P 1'
#
loop_
_entity.id
_entity.type
_entity.pdbx_description
1 polymer ?
#
loop_
_entity_poly.entity_id
_entity_poly.type
_entity_poly.pdbx_seq_one_letter_code
_entity_poly.pdbx_strand_id
1 'polypeptide(L)'
;NVSVLLQEIIQEARNLTNAESCSVFLLEQNNTELVAKVFDGGFVADESAEFRMPADQGIAGHVATTGKILNIKDAYSHPLFYRAMDDSTGFRTRNILCFPIIDDDNREYEQDPTIAPSPHVPNT
;
A
#
# COMPACT_ATOMS: atom_id res chain seq x y z
N ASN A 1 -9.21 -2.10 19.43
CA ASN A 1 -9.92 -2.05 18.13
C ASN A 1 -8.90 -1.59 17.10
N VAL A 2 -8.32 -2.53 16.33
CA VAL A 2 -7.14 -2.27 15.48
C VAL A 2 -7.45 -1.31 14.33
N SER A 3 -8.68 -1.35 13.80
CA SER A 3 -9.14 -0.50 12.70
C SER A 3 -9.13 0.99 13.05
N VAL A 4 -9.53 1.34 14.28
CA VAL A 4 -9.55 2.74 14.76
C VAL A 4 -8.13 3.30 14.87
N LEU A 5 -7.20 2.51 15.43
CA LEU A 5 -5.81 2.94 15.57
C LEU A 5 -5.15 3.17 14.20
N LEU A 6 -5.36 2.26 13.23
CA LEU A 6 -4.83 2.43 11.88
C LEU A 6 -5.36 3.70 11.22
N GLN A 7 -6.65 4.00 11.40
CA GLN A 7 -7.25 5.22 10.87
C GLN A 7 -6.61 6.49 11.47
N GLU A 8 -6.40 6.53 12.80
CA GLU A 8 -5.73 7.66 13.47
C GLU A 8 -4.30 7.86 12.94
N ILE A 9 -3.54 6.76 12.81
CA ILE A 9 -2.17 6.81 12.27
C ILE A 9 -2.15 7.39 10.85
N ILE A 10 -3.07 6.95 9.99
CA ILE A 10 -3.13 7.43 8.60
C ILE A 10 -3.60 8.87 8.52
N GLN A 11 -4.50 9.30 9.39
CA GLN A 11 -4.91 10.69 9.47
C GLN A 11 -3.74 11.59 9.90
N GLU A 12 -2.94 11.16 10.88
CA GLU A 12 -1.74 11.91 11.28
C GLU A 12 -0.66 11.91 10.19
N ALA A 13 -0.44 10.77 9.52
CA ALA A 13 0.49 10.69 8.39
C ALA A 13 0.09 11.63 7.25
N ARG A 14 -1.21 11.71 6.93
CA ARG A 14 -1.76 12.68 5.97
C ARG A 14 -1.47 14.12 6.40
N ASN A 15 -1.74 14.45 7.67
CA ASN A 15 -1.52 15.80 8.20
C ASN A 15 -0.04 16.20 8.13
N LEU A 16 0.87 15.33 8.58
CA LEU A 16 2.31 15.57 8.59
C LEU A 16 2.91 15.74 7.20
N THR A 17 2.39 15.01 6.22
CA THR A 17 2.83 15.10 4.82
C THR A 17 2.08 16.17 4.03
N ASN A 18 1.08 16.82 4.63
CA ASN A 18 0.18 17.78 3.99
C ASN A 18 -0.44 17.20 2.70
N ALA A 19 -0.82 15.91 2.75
CA ALA A 19 -1.42 15.19 1.64
C ALA A 19 -2.93 15.43 1.56
N GLU A 20 -3.46 15.51 0.33
CA GLU A 20 -4.90 15.64 0.08
C GLU A 20 -5.63 14.32 0.38
N SER A 21 -4.99 13.19 0.06
CA SER A 21 -5.51 11.85 0.24
C SER A 21 -4.42 10.88 0.68
N CYS A 22 -4.77 9.92 1.55
CA CYS A 22 -3.89 8.82 1.94
C CYS A 22 -4.68 7.51 1.96
N SER A 23 -4.05 6.45 1.47
CA SER A 23 -4.64 5.11 1.39
C SER A 23 -3.63 4.07 1.86
N VAL A 24 -4.12 3.00 2.46
CA VAL A 24 -3.32 1.83 2.86
C VAL A 24 -3.85 0.61 2.16
N PHE A 25 -2.95 -0.08 1.47
CA PHE A 25 -3.24 -1.32 0.79
C PHE A 25 -2.54 -2.46 1.54
N LEU A 26 -3.26 -3.56 1.74
CA LEU A 26 -2.69 -4.81 2.21
C LEU A 26 -2.53 -5.77 1.03
N LEU A 27 -1.40 -6.45 0.99
CA LEU A 27 -1.16 -7.54 0.05
C LEU A 27 -1.85 -8.81 0.60
N GLU A 28 -2.68 -9.44 -0.22
CA GLU A 28 -3.33 -10.71 0.12
C GLU A 28 -2.34 -11.86 0.21
N GLN A 29 -2.68 -12.93 0.94
CA GLN A 29 -1.77 -14.06 1.21
C GLN A 29 -1.26 -14.78 -0.04
N ASN A 30 -2.00 -14.71 -1.14
CA ASN A 30 -1.60 -15.27 -2.44
C ASN A 30 -0.67 -14.35 -3.24
N ASN A 31 -0.36 -13.16 -2.73
CA ASN A 31 0.43 -12.10 -3.36
C ASN A 31 -0.10 -11.64 -4.73
N THR A 32 -1.37 -11.87 -5.05
CA THR A 32 -1.94 -11.49 -6.37
C THR A 32 -2.73 -10.19 -6.33
N GLU A 33 -3.24 -9.79 -5.16
CA GLU A 33 -4.11 -8.62 -5.03
C GLU A 33 -3.68 -7.70 -3.90
N LEU A 34 -3.86 -6.40 -4.14
CA LEU A 34 -3.82 -5.34 -3.14
C LEU A 34 -5.24 -4.91 -2.79
N VAL A 35 -5.51 -4.82 -1.49
CA VAL A 35 -6.82 -4.51 -0.93
C VAL A 35 -6.73 -3.25 -0.09
N ALA A 36 -7.49 -2.21 -0.44
CA ALA A 36 -7.50 -0.95 0.28
C ALA A 36 -8.26 -1.07 1.60
N LYS A 37 -7.56 -0.99 2.74
CA LYS A 37 -8.17 -0.96 4.09
C LYS A 37 -8.52 0.44 4.55
N VAL A 38 -7.75 1.42 4.09
CA VAL A 38 -8.06 2.84 4.20
C VAL A 38 -8.06 3.40 2.79
N PHE A 39 -9.16 4.03 2.39
CA PHE A 39 -9.28 4.69 1.10
C PHE A 39 -9.71 6.13 1.34
N ASP A 40 -8.93 7.06 0.80
CA ASP A 40 -9.15 8.49 1.01
C ASP A 40 -9.27 8.88 2.50
N GLY A 41 -8.48 8.22 3.36
CA GLY A 41 -8.48 8.43 4.81
C GLY A 41 -9.79 8.12 5.53
N GLY A 42 -10.75 7.51 4.84
CA GLY A 42 -11.89 6.82 5.43
C GLY A 42 -11.57 5.33 5.60
N PHE A 43 -12.07 4.74 6.70
CA PHE A 43 -12.02 3.28 6.88
C PHE A 43 -13.09 2.62 6.02
N VAL A 44 -12.72 1.56 5.29
CA VAL A 44 -13.71 0.74 4.59
C VAL A 44 -14.25 -0.29 5.57
N ALA A 45 -15.44 -0.01 6.12
CA ALA A 45 -16.05 -0.83 7.19
C ALA A 45 -16.65 -2.15 6.68
N ASP A 46 -16.97 -2.23 5.40
CA ASP A 46 -17.55 -3.39 4.75
C ASP A 46 -16.52 -4.00 3.79
N GLU A 47 -16.07 -5.22 4.07
CA GLU A 47 -15.09 -5.94 3.25
C GLU A 47 -15.55 -6.10 1.79
N SER A 48 -16.87 -6.14 1.56
CA SER A 48 -17.44 -6.22 0.21
C SER A 48 -17.33 -4.92 -0.59
N ALA A 49 -17.02 -3.81 0.07
CA ALA A 49 -16.81 -2.49 -0.52
C ALA A 49 -15.31 -2.12 -0.65
N GLU A 50 -14.40 -3.02 -0.29
CA GLU A 50 -12.96 -2.77 -0.39
C GLU A 50 -12.52 -2.64 -1.85
N PHE A 51 -11.81 -1.56 -2.15
CA PHE A 51 -11.17 -1.42 -3.45
C PHE A 51 -10.05 -2.45 -3.60
N ARG A 52 -10.09 -3.21 -4.70
CA ARG A 52 -9.10 -4.24 -5.02
C ARG A 52 -8.42 -3.94 -6.35
N MET A 53 -7.13 -4.24 -6.42
CA MET A 53 -6.36 -4.17 -7.67
C MET A 53 -5.30 -5.27 -7.73
N PRO A 54 -4.89 -5.71 -8.93
CA PRO A 54 -3.77 -6.64 -9.07
C PRO A 54 -2.48 -6.08 -8.42
N ALA A 55 -1.73 -6.95 -7.75
CA ALA A 55 -0.52 -6.57 -7.03
C ALA A 55 0.64 -6.12 -7.93
N ASP A 56 0.58 -6.41 -9.22
CA ASP A 56 1.57 -5.99 -10.23
C ASP A 56 1.20 -4.68 -10.94
N GLN A 57 0.05 -4.08 -10.62
CA GLN A 57 -0.43 -2.87 -11.27
C GLN A 57 -0.20 -1.62 -10.45
N GLY A 58 -0.10 -0.50 -11.15
CA GLY A 58 -0.05 0.81 -10.51
C GLY A 58 1.24 1.06 -9.71
N ILE A 59 1.27 2.22 -9.07
CA ILE A 59 2.37 2.63 -8.19
C ILE A 59 2.38 1.77 -6.92
N ALA A 60 1.20 1.54 -6.33
CA ALA A 60 1.08 0.72 -5.12
C ALA A 60 1.59 -0.72 -5.35
N GLY A 61 1.23 -1.35 -6.47
CA GLY A 61 1.71 -2.68 -6.83
C GLY A 61 3.21 -2.74 -7.05
N HIS A 62 3.78 -1.76 -7.76
CA HIS A 62 5.22 -1.68 -7.93
C HIS A 62 5.96 -1.55 -6.60
N VAL A 63 5.49 -0.70 -5.69
CA VAL A 63 6.12 -0.53 -4.37
C VAL A 63 5.97 -1.79 -3.52
N ALA A 64 4.78 -2.42 -3.52
CA ALA A 64 4.52 -3.64 -2.78
C ALA A 64 5.38 -4.82 -3.26
N THR A 65 5.63 -4.94 -4.56
CA THR A 65 6.38 -6.06 -5.15
C THR A 65 7.89 -5.86 -5.18
N THR A 66 8.38 -4.61 -5.12
CA THR A 66 9.82 -4.31 -5.22
C THR A 66 10.45 -3.80 -3.93
N GLY A 67 9.65 -3.41 -2.94
CA GLY A 67 10.13 -2.75 -1.72
C GLY A 67 10.73 -1.36 -1.95
N LYS A 68 10.68 -0.82 -3.17
CA LYS A 68 11.30 0.47 -3.50
C LYS A 68 10.34 1.63 -3.30
N ILE A 69 10.74 2.59 -2.48
CA ILE A 69 9.99 3.84 -2.28
C ILE A 69 9.94 4.65 -3.58
N LEU A 70 8.77 5.20 -3.90
CA LEU A 70 8.59 6.11 -5.03
C LEU A 70 8.07 7.48 -4.56
N ASN A 71 8.75 8.54 -4.98
CA ASN A 71 8.33 9.93 -4.83
C ASN A 71 8.10 10.54 -6.21
N ILE A 72 6.84 10.58 -6.63
CA ILE A 72 6.39 10.91 -7.98
C ILE A 72 5.80 12.31 -7.98
N LYS A 73 6.43 13.22 -8.74
CA LYS A 73 6.05 14.64 -8.80
C LYS A 73 4.88 14.92 -9.75
N ASP A 74 4.70 14.09 -10.77
CA ASP A 74 3.60 14.16 -11.73
C ASP A 74 3.10 12.74 -12.03
N ALA A 75 1.97 12.39 -11.42
CA ALA A 75 1.36 11.08 -11.55
C ALA A 75 0.95 10.78 -13.01
N TYR A 76 0.34 11.74 -13.71
CA TYR A 76 -0.19 11.51 -15.07
C TYR A 76 0.91 11.32 -16.12
N SER A 77 2.13 11.79 -15.84
CA SER A 77 3.32 11.54 -16.66
C SER A 77 4.03 10.22 -16.35
N HIS A 78 3.73 9.60 -15.19
CA HIS A 78 4.48 8.45 -14.70
C HIS A 78 3.98 7.14 -15.35
N PRO A 79 4.87 6.28 -15.88
CA PRO A 79 4.46 5.08 -16.62
C PRO A 79 3.69 4.05 -15.77
N LEU A 80 3.89 4.08 -14.45
CA LEU A 80 3.22 3.19 -13.50
C LEU A 80 1.89 3.74 -12.98
N PHE A 81 1.44 4.91 -13.41
CA PHE A 81 0.21 5.48 -12.85
C PHE A 81 -1.05 4.80 -13.40
N TYR A 82 -1.87 4.28 -12.49
CA TYR A 82 -3.12 3.58 -12.83
C TYR A 82 -4.31 4.54 -12.78
N ARG A 83 -4.70 5.06 -13.95
CA ARG A 83 -5.72 6.10 -14.09
C ARG A 83 -7.15 5.68 -13.76
N ALA A 84 -7.48 4.39 -13.84
CA ALA A 84 -8.87 3.95 -13.72
C ALA A 84 -9.51 4.29 -12.35
N MET A 85 -8.69 4.47 -11.31
CA MET A 85 -9.15 4.92 -10.00
C MET A 85 -9.59 6.40 -10.01
N ASP A 86 -8.75 7.29 -10.56
CA ASP A 86 -9.10 8.70 -10.76
C ASP A 86 -10.35 8.83 -11.66
N ASP A 87 -10.40 8.07 -12.76
CA ASP A 87 -11.50 8.11 -13.72
C ASP A 87 -12.85 7.69 -13.10
N SER A 88 -12.85 6.76 -12.15
CA SER A 88 -14.07 6.27 -11.49
C SER A 88 -14.53 7.15 -10.33
N THR A 89 -13.61 7.88 -9.68
CA THR A 89 -13.91 8.72 -8.51
C THR A 89 -14.05 10.21 -8.85
N GLY A 90 -13.51 10.63 -9.99
CA GLY A 90 -13.37 12.05 -10.35
C GLY A 90 -12.25 12.77 -9.58
N PHE A 91 -11.52 12.07 -8.70
CA PHE A 91 -10.34 12.60 -8.04
C PHE A 91 -9.21 12.75 -9.06
N ARG A 92 -8.37 13.79 -8.91
CA ARG A 92 -7.21 14.00 -9.79
C ARG A 92 -5.93 13.94 -8.99
N THR A 93 -5.25 12.81 -9.06
CA THR A 93 -3.96 12.60 -8.42
C THR A 93 -2.87 13.39 -9.14
N ARG A 94 -2.24 14.35 -8.44
CA ARG A 94 -1.17 15.20 -8.99
C ARG A 94 0.22 14.62 -8.76
N ASN A 95 0.49 14.22 -7.53
CA ASN A 95 1.77 13.67 -7.08
C ASN A 95 1.51 12.57 -6.04
N ILE A 96 2.47 11.66 -5.87
CA ILE A 96 2.34 10.50 -4.99
C ILE A 96 3.67 10.25 -4.28
N LEU A 97 3.62 10.09 -2.95
CA LEU A 97 4.68 9.46 -2.18
C LEU A 97 4.16 8.09 -1.73
N CYS A 98 4.85 7.02 -2.11
CA CYS A 98 4.46 5.65 -1.78
C CYS A 98 5.67 4.88 -1.24
N PHE A 99 5.48 4.22 -0.10
CA PHE A 99 6.51 3.45 0.60
C PHE A 99 5.92 2.13 1.07
N PRO A 100 6.73 1.05 1.12
CA PRO A 100 6.26 -0.23 1.61
C PRO A 100 6.24 -0.23 3.14
N ILE A 101 5.29 -0.96 3.72
CA ILE A 101 5.28 -1.31 5.14
C ILE A 101 5.54 -2.81 5.21
N ILE A 102 6.72 -3.18 5.71
CA ILE A 102 7.22 -4.55 5.70
C ILE A 102 7.43 -4.96 7.16
N ASP A 103 6.93 -6.14 7.51
CA ASP A 103 7.22 -6.76 8.80
C ASP A 103 8.72 -7.04 8.93
N ASP A 104 9.29 -6.86 10.11
CA ASP A 104 10.71 -7.07 10.36
C ASP A 104 11.13 -8.52 10.08
N ASP A 105 10.22 -9.49 10.29
CA ASP A 105 10.43 -10.91 9.93
C ASP A 105 10.61 -11.12 8.42
N ASN A 106 10.12 -10.21 7.59
CA ASN A 106 10.19 -10.32 6.13
C ASN A 106 11.39 -9.58 5.53
N ARG A 107 12.18 -8.86 6.34
CA ARG A 107 13.38 -8.12 5.87
C ARG A 107 14.58 -9.02 5.57
N GLU A 108 14.67 -10.21 6.16
CA GLU A 108 15.78 -11.14 5.94
C GLU A 108 15.74 -11.78 4.54
N TYR A 109 14.57 -11.85 3.88
CA TYR A 109 14.41 -12.55 2.60
C TYR A 109 14.85 -11.75 1.37
N GLU A 110 14.92 -10.42 1.44
CA GLU A 110 15.22 -9.58 0.27
C GLU A 110 16.69 -9.18 0.15
N GLN A 111 17.51 -9.33 1.21
CA GLN A 111 18.91 -8.89 1.19
C GLN A 111 19.91 -9.99 0.78
N ASP A 112 19.55 -11.28 0.84
CA ASP A 112 20.42 -12.37 0.38
C ASP A 112 19.64 -13.62 -0.06
N PRO A 113 19.52 -13.89 -1.38
CA PRO A 113 18.81 -15.07 -1.90
C PRO A 113 19.54 -16.40 -1.62
N THR A 114 20.71 -16.40 -0.96
CA THR A 114 21.44 -17.62 -0.59
C THR A 114 21.21 -18.09 0.85
N ILE A 115 20.47 -17.33 1.67
CA ILE A 115 20.18 -17.71 3.05
C ILE A 115 18.89 -18.53 3.09
N ALA A 116 19.00 -19.78 3.56
CA ALA A 116 17.84 -20.66 3.73
C ALA A 116 16.88 -20.09 4.81
N PRO A 117 15.55 -20.27 4.66
CA PRO A 117 14.59 -19.80 5.65
C PRO A 117 14.92 -20.37 7.03
N SER A 118 14.99 -19.49 8.03
CA SER A 118 15.10 -19.90 9.42
C SER A 118 13.84 -20.70 9.79
N PRO A 119 13.96 -21.86 10.46
CA PRO A 119 12.79 -22.65 10.82
C PRO A 119 11.89 -21.80 11.73
N HIS A 120 10.69 -21.50 11.26
CA HIS A 120 9.63 -20.91 12.07
C HIS A 120 9.47 -21.76 13.34
N VAL A 121 9.83 -21.19 14.48
CA VAL A 121 9.44 -21.72 15.78
C VAL A 121 8.06 -21.11 16.07
N PRO A 122 6.97 -21.90 16.11
CA PRO A 122 5.67 -21.36 16.46
C PRO A 122 5.73 -20.83 17.89
N ASN A 123 5.28 -19.60 18.12
CA ASN A 123 5.10 -19.08 19.47
C ASN A 123 4.09 -19.98 20.20
N THR A 124 4.56 -20.60 21.28
CA THR A 124 3.75 -21.30 22.30
C THR A 124 2.98 -20.33 23.18
#